data_AF-C5DIP0-F1
#
_entry.id   AF-C5DIP0-F1
#
_cell.length_a   1.000
_cell.length_b   1.000
_cell.length_c   1.000
_cell.angle_alpha   90.00
_cell.angle_beta   90.00
_cell.angle_gamma   90.00
#
_symmetry.space_group_name_H-M   'P 1'
#
loop_
_entity.id
_entity.type
_entity.pdbx_description
1 polymer ?
#
loop_
_entity_poly.entity_id
_entity_poly.type
_entity_poly.pdbx_seq_one_letter_code
_entity_poly.pdbx_strand_id
1 'polypeptide(L)'
;MRFLFKRRLRLVGAIGAVVLLISLTAKCVVQFQLNREIEHYRTFFRKHKDNIHDIYDPLNIKQIPYETIESLYQLRKTGDVPKKSPIDWGKYAYINYVTDADYLCTSLLQFKRLKEFGTKAKLVLLISSNLLEAENPKISENKQLLEKFQEVAPTQVLIKEVENIIKPHDYSPWNKSFTKLLVFNQTEFDRIVYLDNDAGVYNHMDELFFLPDYVKFAAPLTYWFVSERDLEIANSEVSSEEKSSIKLNRYIDTLATRVKEKRPIYNHLPSLPSSLFMGTKDVAKEIIESTSSASPLFNLRNKNKNAKVKFASNLMVIKPSAETFNAIVNTLLPRIANKKEKYDMDLINEGLYDLRKIIYHQFKLFRKLKTEFVPEVLSLPFGSYGLLTGSIRNEFHHTLMANDILGYERTKEKDQVPLESLIKKSKYIHYSDYPMSKPWAYSSFDHLKCNPQDADAESEDVKAEMCKCWNSVYQDYWDSKHFCTL
;
A
#
# COMPACT_ATOMS: atom_id res chain seq x y z
N MET A 1 -12.23 -40.76 -49.56
CA MET A 1 -11.51 -39.77 -48.70
C MET A 1 -12.33 -39.20 -47.52
N ARG A 2 -13.61 -38.81 -47.67
CA ARG A 2 -14.44 -38.23 -46.59
C ARG A 2 -14.65 -39.10 -45.32
N PHE A 3 -14.65 -40.43 -45.45
CA PHE A 3 -14.93 -41.35 -44.33
C PHE A 3 -13.75 -41.52 -43.37
N LEU A 4 -12.52 -41.58 -43.90
CA LEU A 4 -11.27 -41.62 -43.12
C LEU A 4 -11.07 -40.32 -42.33
N PHE A 5 -11.49 -39.19 -42.89
CA PHE A 5 -11.41 -37.88 -42.23
C PHE A 5 -12.32 -37.80 -40.99
N LYS A 6 -13.57 -38.29 -41.08
CA LYS A 6 -14.51 -38.35 -39.94
C LYS A 6 -14.02 -39.27 -38.81
N ARG A 7 -13.41 -40.41 -39.15
CA ARG A 7 -12.88 -41.37 -38.16
C ARG A 7 -11.65 -40.80 -37.42
N ARG A 8 -10.76 -40.10 -38.14
CA ARG A 8 -9.63 -39.36 -37.55
C ARG A 8 -10.11 -38.22 -36.65
N LEU A 9 -11.14 -37.47 -37.05
CA LEU A 9 -11.72 -36.40 -36.24
C LEU A 9 -12.33 -36.91 -34.92
N ARG A 10 -13.03 -38.05 -34.96
CA ARG A 10 -13.55 -38.71 -33.74
C ARG A 10 -12.43 -39.20 -32.83
N LEU A 11 -11.34 -39.74 -33.40
CA LEU A 11 -10.18 -40.19 -32.63
C LEU A 11 -9.48 -39.02 -31.94
N VAL A 12 -9.29 -37.90 -32.65
CA VAL A 12 -8.73 -36.65 -32.09
C VAL A 12 -9.64 -36.10 -31.00
N GLY A 13 -10.97 -36.12 -31.19
CA GLY A 13 -11.93 -35.72 -30.17
C GLY A 13 -11.87 -36.61 -28.92
N ALA A 14 -11.74 -37.92 -29.09
CA ALA A 14 -11.60 -38.87 -27.98
C ALA A 14 -10.28 -38.68 -27.22
N ILE A 15 -9.15 -38.50 -27.93
CA ILE A 15 -7.86 -38.19 -27.32
C ILE A 15 -7.95 -36.86 -26.54
N GLY A 16 -8.56 -35.84 -27.13
CA GLY A 16 -8.80 -34.55 -26.47
C GLY A 16 -9.63 -34.70 -25.18
N ALA A 17 -10.68 -35.53 -25.21
CA ALA A 17 -11.49 -35.80 -24.03
C ALA A 17 -10.72 -36.55 -22.93
N VAL A 18 -9.86 -37.52 -23.30
CA VAL A 18 -9.00 -38.23 -22.34
C VAL A 18 -7.97 -37.29 -21.72
N VAL A 19 -7.31 -36.45 -22.52
CA VAL A 19 -6.36 -35.44 -22.02
C VAL A 19 -7.05 -34.45 -21.09
N LEU A 20 -8.26 -34.01 -21.44
CA LEU A 20 -9.07 -33.13 -20.58
C LEU A 20 -9.39 -33.83 -19.25
N LEU A 21 -9.83 -35.09 -19.29
CA LEU A 21 -10.16 -35.86 -18.10
C LEU A 21 -8.94 -36.02 -17.19
N ILE A 22 -7.78 -36.40 -17.75
CA ILE A 22 -6.52 -36.54 -16.99
C ILE A 22 -6.11 -35.19 -16.38
N SER A 23 -6.23 -34.10 -17.13
CA SER A 23 -5.91 -32.76 -16.63
C SER A 23 -6.83 -32.35 -15.47
N LEU A 24 -8.14 -32.61 -15.59
CA LEU A 24 -9.11 -32.32 -14.54
C LEU A 24 -8.87 -33.18 -13.29
N THR A 25 -8.62 -34.48 -13.44
CA THR A 25 -8.35 -35.37 -12.31
C THR A 25 -7.05 -35.00 -11.61
N ALA A 26 -5.98 -34.72 -12.36
CA ALA A 26 -4.71 -34.25 -11.80
C ALA A 26 -4.89 -32.94 -11.01
N LYS A 27 -5.64 -31.97 -11.56
CA LYS A 27 -5.98 -30.72 -10.85
C LYS A 27 -6.72 -30.98 -9.55
N CYS A 28 -7.73 -31.86 -9.56
CA CYS A 28 -8.47 -32.21 -8.34
C CYS A 28 -7.56 -32.87 -7.28
N VAL A 29 -6.68 -33.79 -7.68
CA VAL A 29 -5.74 -34.44 -6.74
C VAL A 29 -4.76 -33.44 -6.15
N VAL A 30 -4.17 -32.57 -6.98
CA VAL A 30 -3.27 -31.50 -6.52
C VAL A 30 -3.99 -30.55 -5.59
N GLN A 31 -5.22 -30.11 -5.92
CA GLN A 31 -6.03 -29.26 -5.05
C GLN A 31 -6.33 -29.93 -3.71
N PHE A 32 -6.70 -31.20 -3.71
CA PHE A 32 -6.97 -31.94 -2.48
C PHE A 32 -5.73 -32.04 -1.58
N GLN A 33 -4.56 -32.40 -2.15
CA GLN A 33 -3.31 -32.48 -1.40
C GLN A 33 -2.90 -31.11 -0.84
N LEU A 34 -3.01 -30.07 -1.66
CA LEU A 34 -2.69 -28.71 -1.28
C LEU A 34 -3.61 -28.20 -0.18
N ASN A 35 -4.91 -28.50 -0.24
CA ASN A 35 -5.88 -28.15 0.81
C ASN A 35 -5.51 -28.80 2.15
N ARG A 36 -5.15 -30.08 2.15
CA ARG A 36 -4.68 -30.76 3.37
C ARG A 36 -3.41 -30.14 3.94
N GLU A 37 -2.46 -29.77 3.08
CA GLU A 37 -1.21 -29.13 3.49
C GLU A 37 -1.45 -27.72 4.08
N ILE A 38 -2.31 -26.92 3.44
CA ILE A 38 -2.70 -25.59 3.92
C ILE A 38 -3.43 -25.69 5.25
N GLU A 39 -4.37 -26.63 5.40
CA GLU A 39 -5.10 -26.82 6.66
C GLU A 39 -4.18 -27.28 7.80
N HIS A 40 -3.20 -28.14 7.49
CA HIS A 40 -2.14 -28.52 8.42
C HIS A 40 -1.36 -27.29 8.88
N TYR A 41 -0.85 -26.48 7.96
CA TYR A 41 -0.05 -25.30 8.30
C TYR A 41 -0.87 -24.21 9.01
N ARG A 42 -2.12 -23.97 8.60
CA ARG A 42 -3.05 -23.07 9.30
C ARG A 42 -3.23 -23.51 10.77
N THR A 43 -3.41 -24.80 11.00
CA THR A 43 -3.52 -25.35 12.36
C THR A 43 -2.20 -25.25 13.13
N PHE A 44 -1.07 -25.53 12.46
CA PHE A 44 0.27 -25.44 13.03
C PHE A 44 0.55 -24.03 13.56
N PHE A 45 0.44 -22.99 12.72
CA PHE A 45 0.71 -21.61 13.11
C PHE A 45 -0.25 -21.12 14.19
N ARG A 46 -1.55 -21.47 14.11
CA ARG A 46 -2.52 -21.11 15.15
C ARG A 46 -2.18 -21.68 16.52
N LYS A 47 -1.73 -22.95 16.59
CA LYS A 47 -1.44 -23.64 17.86
C LYS A 47 -0.04 -23.34 18.42
N HIS A 48 0.92 -23.01 17.56
CA HIS A 48 2.33 -22.91 17.97
C HIS A 48 2.92 -21.49 17.86
N LYS A 49 2.12 -20.46 17.50
CA LYS A 49 2.61 -19.08 17.31
C LYS A 49 3.46 -18.55 18.49
N ASP A 50 3.13 -18.92 19.72
CA ASP A 50 3.89 -18.51 20.91
C ASP A 50 5.27 -19.15 21.05
N ASN A 51 5.44 -20.38 20.55
CA ASN A 51 6.62 -21.23 20.78
C ASN A 51 7.54 -21.38 19.56
N ILE A 52 7.14 -20.85 18.41
CA ILE A 52 7.98 -20.86 17.21
C ILE A 52 8.79 -19.57 17.12
N HIS A 53 10.09 -19.74 16.93
CA HIS A 53 11.04 -18.67 16.68
C HIS A 53 11.52 -18.78 15.23
N ASP A 54 11.56 -17.65 14.53
CA ASP A 54 12.07 -17.53 13.16
C ASP A 54 11.38 -18.41 12.08
N ILE A 55 10.19 -18.92 12.38
CA ILE A 55 9.32 -19.58 11.39
C ILE A 55 8.12 -18.68 11.16
N TYR A 56 7.89 -18.29 9.92
CA TYR A 56 6.89 -17.27 9.58
C TYR A 56 5.69 -17.86 8.86
N ASP A 57 4.49 -17.40 9.23
CA ASP A 57 3.22 -17.76 8.60
C ASP A 57 3.19 -17.34 7.12
N PRO A 58 3.20 -18.31 6.17
CA PRO A 58 3.24 -18.01 4.74
C PRO A 58 1.84 -17.83 4.14
N LEU A 59 0.79 -18.15 4.89
CA LEU A 59 -0.59 -18.24 4.40
C LEU A 59 -1.35 -16.92 4.53
N ASN A 60 -0.79 -15.95 5.27
CA ASN A 60 -1.44 -14.68 5.55
C ASN A 60 -0.51 -13.50 5.23
N ILE A 61 -1.13 -12.40 4.78
CA ILE A 61 -0.52 -11.08 4.76
C ILE A 61 -0.86 -10.43 6.09
N LYS A 62 0.12 -9.78 6.73
CA LYS A 62 -0.06 -9.18 8.06
C LYS A 62 -0.31 -7.68 7.98
N GLN A 63 -1.12 -7.17 8.91
CA GLN A 63 -1.34 -5.76 9.17
C GLN A 63 -0.64 -5.39 10.47
N ILE A 64 0.06 -4.26 10.52
CA ILE A 64 0.73 -3.81 11.74
C ILE A 64 -0.04 -2.65 12.40
N PRO A 65 -0.44 -2.77 13.69
CA PRO A 65 -1.04 -1.65 14.40
C PRO A 65 -0.04 -0.52 14.63
N TYR A 66 -0.51 0.73 14.63
CA TYR A 66 0.29 1.92 14.87
C TYR A 66 1.13 1.82 16.17
N GLU A 67 0.52 1.34 17.25
CA GLU A 67 1.18 1.17 18.56
C GLU A 67 2.38 0.22 18.50
N THR A 68 2.32 -0.78 17.62
CA THR A 68 3.42 -1.73 17.45
C THR A 68 4.57 -1.07 16.70
N ILE A 69 4.29 -0.24 15.69
CA ILE A 69 5.30 0.56 14.99
C ILE A 69 6.00 1.50 15.97
N GLU A 70 5.24 2.25 16.77
CA GLU A 70 5.79 3.16 17.78
C GLU A 70 6.62 2.41 18.82
N SER A 71 6.14 1.27 19.31
CA SER A 71 6.89 0.46 20.29
C SER A 71 8.23 -0.04 19.72
N LEU A 72 8.26 -0.47 18.45
CA LEU A 72 9.50 -0.86 17.76
C LEU A 72 10.46 0.33 17.62
N TYR A 73 9.92 1.51 17.29
CA TYR A 73 10.73 2.71 17.16
C TYR A 73 11.32 3.15 18.50
N GLN A 74 10.53 3.16 19.58
CA GLN A 74 11.02 3.47 20.92
C GLN A 74 12.11 2.47 21.36
N LEU A 75 11.90 1.18 21.14
CA LEU A 75 12.91 0.15 21.42
C LEU A 75 14.23 0.41 20.65
N ARG A 76 14.15 0.87 19.39
CA ARG A 76 15.34 1.24 18.63
C ARG A 76 16.04 2.48 19.18
N LYS A 77 15.28 3.47 19.67
CA LYS A 77 15.81 4.73 20.22
C LYS A 77 16.49 4.57 21.57
N THR A 78 15.95 3.75 22.48
CA THR A 78 16.54 3.59 23.83
C THR A 78 17.86 2.83 23.83
N GLY A 79 18.27 2.27 22.69
CA GLY A 79 19.53 1.52 22.57
C GLY A 79 19.48 0.14 23.24
N ASP A 80 18.33 -0.26 23.78
CA ASP A 80 18.15 -1.55 24.44
C ASP A 80 18.19 -2.74 23.49
N VAL A 81 18.37 -2.55 22.18
CA VAL A 81 18.63 -3.64 21.24
C VAL A 81 20.11 -4.06 21.37
N PRO A 82 20.42 -5.30 21.77
CA PRO A 82 21.81 -5.73 21.89
C PRO A 82 22.51 -5.64 20.53
N LYS A 83 23.60 -4.85 20.45
CA LYS A 83 24.53 -4.78 19.30
C LYS A 83 24.05 -4.05 18.02
N LYS A 84 23.24 -2.97 18.06
CA LYS A 84 23.15 -2.05 16.90
C LYS A 84 23.92 -0.74 17.16
N SER A 85 24.71 -0.34 16.16
CA SER A 85 25.38 0.97 16.08
C SER A 85 24.37 2.13 16.22
N PRO A 86 24.84 3.36 16.49
CA PRO A 86 24.01 4.56 16.40
C PRO A 86 23.17 4.58 15.10
N ILE A 87 21.98 5.17 15.15
CA ILE A 87 21.14 5.30 13.94
C ILE A 87 21.88 6.19 12.94
N ASP A 88 22.28 5.60 11.81
CA ASP A 88 22.80 6.33 10.67
C ASP A 88 21.62 6.90 9.85
N TRP A 89 21.25 8.14 10.15
CA TRP A 89 20.16 8.83 9.46
C TRP A 89 20.47 9.14 7.98
N GLY A 90 21.74 9.03 7.56
CA GLY A 90 22.12 9.14 6.15
C GLY A 90 21.60 7.97 5.30
N LYS A 91 21.17 6.87 5.93
CA LYS A 91 20.62 5.67 5.27
C LYS A 91 19.10 5.67 5.13
N TYR A 92 18.42 6.73 5.53
CA TYR A 92 16.97 6.85 5.47
C TYR A 92 16.56 8.12 4.74
N ALA A 93 15.51 8.04 3.92
CA ALA A 93 15.03 9.17 3.16
C ALA A 93 13.51 9.20 2.99
N TYR A 94 12.94 10.40 3.07
CA TYR A 94 11.65 10.71 2.44
C TYR A 94 11.87 11.08 0.99
N ILE A 95 11.03 10.58 0.09
CA ILE A 95 11.20 10.79 -1.35
C ILE A 95 9.91 11.29 -2.00
N ASN A 96 10.00 12.42 -2.70
CA ASN A 96 9.01 12.87 -3.66
C ASN A 96 9.53 12.68 -5.10
N TYR A 97 8.61 12.56 -6.07
CA TYR A 97 8.95 12.56 -7.49
C TYR A 97 8.13 13.64 -8.21
N VAL A 98 8.76 14.56 -8.92
CA VAL A 98 8.08 15.71 -9.54
C VAL A 98 8.32 15.72 -11.04
N THR A 99 7.27 15.45 -11.80
CA THR A 99 7.26 15.46 -13.28
C THR A 99 6.45 16.61 -13.88
N ASP A 100 5.78 17.38 -13.03
CA ASP A 100 4.99 18.57 -13.35
C ASP A 100 5.30 19.66 -12.31
N ALA A 101 5.55 20.88 -12.78
CA ALA A 101 5.93 22.03 -11.95
C ALA A 101 4.87 22.36 -10.89
N ASP A 102 3.59 22.08 -11.16
CA ASP A 102 2.50 22.40 -10.23
C ASP A 102 2.61 21.61 -8.90
N TYR A 103 3.34 20.49 -8.89
CA TYR A 103 3.61 19.71 -7.68
C TYR A 103 4.83 20.18 -6.87
N LEU A 104 5.65 21.11 -7.38
CA LEU A 104 6.84 21.60 -6.67
C LEU A 104 6.47 22.28 -5.36
N CYS A 105 5.42 23.12 -5.36
CA CYS A 105 5.00 23.81 -4.15
C CYS A 105 4.55 22.82 -3.07
N THR A 106 3.67 21.86 -3.39
CA THR A 106 3.19 20.91 -2.40
C THR A 106 4.33 20.03 -1.86
N SER A 107 5.27 19.62 -2.72
CA SER A 107 6.46 18.87 -2.32
C SER A 107 7.37 19.70 -1.39
N LEU A 108 7.52 21.01 -1.66
CA LEU A 108 8.28 21.94 -0.80
C LEU A 108 7.63 22.06 0.58
N LEU A 109 6.31 22.17 0.63
CA LEU A 109 5.56 22.21 1.89
C LEU A 109 5.71 20.90 2.67
N GLN A 110 5.70 19.74 2.01
CA GLN A 110 5.96 18.46 2.68
C GLN A 110 7.35 18.42 3.32
N PHE A 111 8.40 18.84 2.60
CA PHE A 111 9.77 18.88 3.13
C PHE A 111 9.89 19.86 4.31
N LYS A 112 9.31 21.05 4.17
CA LYS A 112 9.26 22.04 5.25
C LYS A 112 8.62 21.45 6.50
N ARG A 113 7.46 20.81 6.38
CA ARG A 113 6.75 20.23 7.51
C ARG A 113 7.49 19.05 8.14
N LEU A 114 8.00 18.12 7.34
CA LEU A 114 8.83 17.02 7.85
C LEU A 114 10.01 17.55 8.66
N LYS A 115 10.65 18.62 8.18
CA LYS A 115 11.74 19.29 8.88
C LYS A 115 11.28 19.97 10.17
N GLU A 116 10.16 20.68 10.16
CA GLU A 116 9.56 21.31 11.35
C GLU A 116 9.15 20.28 12.42
N PHE A 117 8.68 19.11 12.01
CA PHE A 117 8.42 17.98 12.90
C PHE A 117 9.70 17.26 13.37
N GLY A 118 10.87 17.68 12.91
CA GLY A 118 12.15 17.24 13.45
C GLY A 118 12.68 15.94 12.86
N THR A 119 12.27 15.57 11.63
CA THR A 119 12.90 14.41 10.97
C THR A 119 14.40 14.60 10.83
N LYS A 120 15.12 13.50 11.01
CA LYS A 120 16.58 13.42 10.79
C LYS A 120 16.94 12.76 9.47
N ALA A 121 15.97 12.13 8.79
CA ALA A 121 16.18 11.49 7.50
C ALA A 121 16.54 12.51 6.41
N LYS A 122 17.09 12.03 5.30
CA LYS A 122 17.27 12.84 4.08
C LYS A 122 15.92 13.15 3.45
N LEU A 123 15.85 14.28 2.75
CA LEU A 123 14.67 14.74 2.02
C LEU A 123 15.05 14.77 0.54
N VAL A 124 14.61 13.77 -0.23
CA VAL A 124 15.08 13.55 -1.60
C VAL A 124 14.00 13.95 -2.60
N LEU A 125 14.29 14.95 -3.42
CA LEU A 125 13.43 15.38 -4.51
C LEU A 125 13.96 14.77 -5.81
N LEU A 126 13.24 13.81 -6.38
CA LEU A 126 13.48 13.35 -7.75
C LEU A 126 12.74 14.30 -8.70
N ILE A 127 13.46 15.12 -9.46
CA ILE A 127 12.87 16.10 -10.36
C ILE A 127 13.15 15.76 -11.82
N SER A 128 12.11 15.81 -12.65
CA SER A 128 12.24 15.60 -14.09
C SER A 128 13.20 16.62 -14.72
N SER A 129 14.15 16.15 -15.54
CA SER A 129 15.04 16.99 -16.35
C SER A 129 14.29 18.02 -17.19
N ASN A 130 13.15 17.65 -17.77
CA ASN A 130 12.26 18.58 -18.51
C ASN A 130 11.79 19.82 -17.72
N LEU A 131 11.81 19.79 -16.39
CA LEU A 131 11.47 20.97 -15.56
C LEU A 131 12.64 21.94 -15.39
N LEU A 132 13.85 21.50 -15.75
CA LEU A 132 15.12 22.21 -15.62
C LEU A 132 15.70 22.67 -16.97
N GLU A 133 15.13 22.20 -18.08
CA GLU A 133 15.46 22.62 -19.44
C GLU A 133 15.24 24.13 -19.65
N ALA A 134 16.09 24.76 -20.46
CA ALA A 134 16.05 26.21 -20.70
C ALA A 134 14.78 26.65 -21.45
N GLU A 135 14.19 25.74 -22.22
CA GLU A 135 12.97 25.93 -23.01
C GLU A 135 11.70 25.86 -22.15
N ASN A 136 11.79 25.42 -20.88
CA ASN A 136 10.64 25.34 -20.00
C ASN A 136 10.15 26.75 -19.64
N PRO A 137 8.87 27.10 -19.91
CA PRO A 137 8.35 28.45 -19.67
C PRO A 137 8.37 28.86 -18.19
N LYS A 138 8.36 27.88 -17.27
CA LYS A 138 8.42 28.09 -15.82
C LYS A 138 9.85 27.90 -15.27
N ILE A 139 10.90 27.86 -16.09
CA ILE A 139 12.26 27.52 -15.63
C ILE A 139 12.77 28.43 -14.51
N SER A 140 12.52 29.74 -14.60
CA SER A 140 12.93 30.69 -13.55
C SER A 140 12.21 30.40 -12.23
N GLU A 141 10.90 30.16 -12.29
CA GLU A 141 10.07 29.84 -11.13
C GLU A 141 10.49 28.51 -10.50
N ASN A 142 10.72 27.49 -11.34
CA ASN A 142 11.18 26.18 -10.92
C ASN A 142 12.52 26.29 -10.18
N LYS A 143 13.50 27.02 -10.75
CA LYS A 143 14.82 27.21 -10.12
C LYS A 143 14.73 27.91 -8.77
N GLN A 144 13.91 28.96 -8.65
CA GLN A 144 13.70 29.66 -7.37
C GLN A 144 13.03 28.75 -6.33
N LEU A 145 12.07 27.90 -6.73
CA LEU A 145 11.51 26.91 -5.81
C LEU A 145 12.57 25.90 -5.34
N LEU A 146 13.48 25.46 -6.22
CA LEU A 146 14.58 24.56 -5.86
C LEU A 146 15.59 25.18 -4.89
N GLU A 147 15.82 26.49 -4.99
CA GLU A 147 16.60 27.22 -3.99
C GLU A 147 15.91 27.18 -2.63
N LYS A 148 14.59 27.41 -2.57
CA LYS A 148 13.80 27.27 -1.33
C LYS A 148 13.84 25.85 -0.75
N PHE A 149 13.87 24.81 -1.59
CA PHE A 149 14.07 23.44 -1.11
C PHE A 149 15.40 23.31 -0.36
N GLN A 150 16.49 23.88 -0.89
CA GLN A 150 17.78 23.86 -0.21
C GLN A 150 17.78 24.68 1.07
N GLU A 151 17.09 25.82 1.11
CA GLU A 151 16.96 26.65 2.31
C GLU A 151 16.25 25.94 3.47
N VAL A 152 15.23 25.11 3.18
CA VAL A 152 14.48 24.35 4.19
C VAL A 152 15.40 23.50 5.07
N ALA A 153 16.35 22.78 4.45
CA ALA A 153 17.33 22.01 5.19
C ALA A 153 18.59 21.73 4.35
N PRO A 154 19.58 22.65 4.34
CA PRO A 154 20.72 22.62 3.40
C PRO A 154 21.57 21.34 3.45
N THR A 155 21.57 20.63 4.59
CA THR A 155 22.35 19.40 4.78
C THR A 155 21.53 18.12 4.65
N GLN A 156 20.19 18.21 4.60
CA GLN A 156 19.29 17.06 4.49
C GLN A 156 18.65 16.93 3.12
N VAL A 157 18.45 18.04 2.41
CA VAL A 157 17.78 18.06 1.11
C VAL A 157 18.73 17.62 0.01
N LEU A 158 18.29 16.65 -0.79
CA LEU A 158 19.00 16.11 -1.94
C LEU A 158 18.10 16.25 -3.16
N ILE A 159 18.48 17.12 -4.09
CA ILE A 159 17.77 17.30 -5.36
C ILE A 159 18.47 16.44 -6.41
N LYS A 160 17.73 15.55 -7.06
CA LYS A 160 18.24 14.66 -8.09
C LYS A 160 17.44 14.82 -9.36
N GLU A 161 18.13 15.21 -10.41
CA GLU A 161 17.57 15.21 -11.75
C GLU A 161 17.38 13.77 -12.25
N VAL A 162 16.22 13.50 -12.83
CA VAL A 162 15.86 12.18 -13.36
C VAL A 162 15.18 12.29 -14.72
N GLU A 163 15.39 11.27 -15.54
CA GLU A 163 14.69 11.12 -16.82
C GLU A 163 13.30 10.51 -16.61
N ASN A 164 12.33 11.03 -17.36
CA ASN A 164 10.96 10.52 -17.31
C ASN A 164 10.86 9.12 -17.93
N ILE A 165 10.12 8.23 -17.27
CA ILE A 165 9.68 6.97 -17.88
C ILE A 165 8.32 7.24 -18.55
N ILE A 166 8.37 7.56 -19.84
CA ILE A 166 7.19 7.92 -20.63
C ILE A 166 6.50 6.67 -21.16
N LYS A 167 5.19 6.57 -20.92
CA LYS A 167 4.34 5.55 -21.52
C LYS A 167 4.14 5.83 -23.01
N PRO A 168 4.55 4.93 -23.92
CA PRO A 168 4.43 5.17 -25.35
C PRO A 168 2.97 5.36 -25.78
N HIS A 169 2.72 6.31 -26.68
CA HIS A 169 1.41 6.55 -27.30
C HIS A 169 0.30 6.89 -26.29
N ASP A 170 0.68 7.41 -25.12
CA ASP A 170 -0.24 7.91 -24.10
C ASP A 170 -0.15 9.44 -24.00
N TYR A 171 -1.29 10.08 -24.25
CA TYR A 171 -1.45 11.54 -24.21
C TYR A 171 -2.22 12.00 -22.98
N SER A 172 -2.53 11.08 -22.04
CA SER A 172 -3.15 11.44 -20.77
C SER A 172 -2.14 12.13 -19.83
N PRO A 173 -2.61 12.86 -18.81
CA PRO A 173 -1.73 13.41 -17.76
C PRO A 173 -0.90 12.35 -17.02
N TRP A 174 -1.29 11.08 -17.11
CA TRP A 174 -0.65 9.96 -16.41
C TRP A 174 0.46 9.29 -17.23
N ASN A 175 0.79 9.79 -18.41
CA ASN A 175 1.80 9.18 -19.27
C ASN A 175 3.22 9.15 -18.65
N LYS A 176 3.51 10.03 -17.69
CA LYS A 176 4.76 10.06 -16.91
C LYS A 176 4.66 9.32 -15.57
N SER A 177 3.53 8.71 -15.25
CA SER A 177 3.30 8.05 -13.94
C SER A 177 4.34 6.98 -13.60
N PHE A 178 4.89 6.29 -14.61
CA PHE A 178 5.94 5.29 -14.40
C PHE A 178 7.26 5.87 -13.86
N THR A 179 7.49 7.18 -13.99
CA THR A 179 8.67 7.84 -13.39
C THR A 179 8.70 7.66 -11.88
N LYS A 180 7.54 7.49 -11.22
CA LYS A 180 7.44 7.11 -9.81
C LYS A 180 8.28 5.87 -9.46
N LEU A 181 8.43 4.93 -10.40
CA LEU A 181 9.14 3.67 -10.16
C LEU A 181 10.66 3.85 -9.93
N LEU A 182 11.21 5.02 -10.23
CA LEU A 182 12.61 5.37 -9.92
C LEU A 182 12.92 5.37 -8.43
N VAL A 183 11.90 5.44 -7.56
CA VAL A 183 12.08 5.32 -6.10
C VAL A 183 12.64 3.95 -5.70
N PHE A 184 12.39 2.89 -6.48
CA PHE A 184 12.94 1.56 -6.24
C PHE A 184 14.46 1.48 -6.53
N ASN A 185 15.01 2.47 -7.23
CA ASN A 185 16.43 2.53 -7.60
C ASN A 185 17.31 3.33 -6.61
N GLN A 186 16.75 3.85 -5.52
CA GLN A 186 17.48 4.69 -4.56
C GLN A 186 18.30 3.83 -3.57
N THR A 187 19.20 2.99 -4.11
CA THR A 187 19.91 1.90 -3.41
C THR A 187 20.99 2.36 -2.43
N GLU A 188 21.29 3.65 -2.36
CA GLU A 188 22.16 4.24 -1.34
C GLU A 188 21.50 4.30 0.05
N PHE A 189 20.17 4.18 0.11
CA PHE A 189 19.37 4.14 1.33
C PHE A 189 18.97 2.70 1.68
N ASP A 190 19.00 2.39 2.98
CA ASP A 190 18.56 1.09 3.50
C ASP A 190 17.03 0.96 3.47
N ARG A 191 16.34 2.10 3.64
CA ARG A 191 14.88 2.19 3.57
C ARG A 191 14.44 3.61 3.24
N ILE A 192 13.43 3.74 2.40
CA ILE A 192 12.83 5.01 2.01
C ILE A 192 11.34 5.03 2.36
N VAL A 193 10.80 6.23 2.55
CA VAL A 193 9.36 6.50 2.61
C VAL A 193 9.02 7.40 1.43
N TYR A 194 8.40 6.82 0.42
CA TYR A 194 7.83 7.57 -0.69
C TYR A 194 6.55 8.28 -0.24
N LEU A 195 6.42 9.56 -0.60
CA LEU A 195 5.22 10.37 -0.40
C LEU A 195 4.73 10.88 -1.76
N ASP A 196 3.45 10.69 -2.05
CA ASP A 196 2.80 11.35 -3.17
C ASP A 196 2.79 12.86 -2.95
N ASN A 197 2.95 13.62 -4.02
CA ASN A 197 2.98 15.08 -3.93
C ASN A 197 1.59 15.67 -3.63
N ASP A 198 0.54 14.86 -3.72
CA ASP A 198 -0.86 15.27 -3.56
C ASP A 198 -1.33 15.11 -2.12
N ALA A 199 -0.52 15.54 -1.15
CA ALA A 199 -0.82 15.30 0.25
C ALA A 199 -0.24 16.34 1.20
N GLY A 200 -0.88 16.46 2.36
CA GLY A 200 -0.38 17.19 3.51
C GLY A 200 0.33 16.26 4.49
N VAL A 201 1.42 16.75 5.09
CA VAL A 201 2.12 16.10 6.21
C VAL A 201 1.74 16.80 7.51
N TYR A 202 1.42 16.03 8.55
CA TYR A 202 0.95 16.52 9.85
C TYR A 202 1.78 16.03 11.03
N ASN A 203 2.76 15.15 10.79
CA ASN A 203 3.84 14.82 11.71
C ASN A 203 5.01 14.19 10.93
N HIS A 204 6.18 14.03 11.56
CA HIS A 204 7.19 13.12 11.03
C HIS A 204 6.68 11.68 11.11
N MET A 205 7.20 10.81 10.25
CA MET A 205 6.86 9.39 10.19
C MET A 205 8.11 8.51 10.31
N ASP A 206 9.15 9.01 11.01
CA ASP A 206 10.47 8.39 11.13
C ASP A 206 10.40 6.94 11.65
N GLU A 207 9.38 6.61 12.43
CA GLU A 207 9.13 5.26 12.92
C GLU A 207 8.99 4.22 11.80
N LEU A 208 8.55 4.63 10.60
CA LEU A 208 8.43 3.75 9.43
C LEU A 208 9.79 3.27 8.91
N PHE A 209 10.88 4.00 9.19
CA PHE A 209 12.23 3.54 8.85
C PHE A 209 12.68 2.33 9.68
N PHE A 210 11.98 2.02 10.78
CA PHE A 210 12.35 0.99 11.74
C PHE A 210 11.37 -0.19 11.81
N LEU A 211 10.53 -0.36 10.77
CA LEU A 211 9.81 -1.63 10.56
C LEU A 211 10.80 -2.82 10.56
N PRO A 212 10.35 -4.04 10.88
CA PRO A 212 11.25 -5.20 10.93
C PRO A 212 12.11 -5.36 9.67
N ASP A 213 13.37 -5.78 9.84
CA ASP A 213 14.37 -5.76 8.76
C ASP A 213 14.00 -6.63 7.55
N TYR A 214 13.19 -7.66 7.73
CA TYR A 214 12.70 -8.49 6.64
C TYR A 214 11.65 -7.80 5.75
N VAL A 215 11.00 -6.73 6.22
CA VAL A 215 9.98 -6.00 5.45
C VAL A 215 10.67 -5.17 4.37
N LYS A 216 10.50 -5.61 3.11
CA LYS A 216 10.98 -4.92 1.90
C LYS A 216 9.96 -3.93 1.35
N PHE A 217 8.67 -4.17 1.58
CA PHE A 217 7.59 -3.28 1.14
C PHE A 217 6.50 -3.18 2.19
N ALA A 218 6.07 -1.96 2.51
CA ALA A 218 4.87 -1.74 3.29
C ALA A 218 4.11 -0.50 2.80
N ALA A 219 2.79 -0.59 2.78
CA ALA A 219 1.93 0.52 2.38
C ALA A 219 0.55 0.38 3.05
N PRO A 220 -0.22 1.48 3.18
CA PRO A 220 -1.63 1.39 3.52
C PRO A 220 -2.41 0.60 2.46
N LEU A 221 -3.58 0.06 2.84
CA LEU A 221 -4.49 -0.56 1.88
C LEU A 221 -5.51 0.46 1.36
N THR A 222 -6.03 0.22 0.16
CA THR A 222 -7.09 1.02 -0.47
C THR A 222 -8.46 0.79 0.19
N TYR A 223 -8.57 1.15 1.47
CA TYR A 223 -9.76 0.89 2.30
C TYR A 223 -11.03 1.55 1.75
N TRP A 224 -10.91 2.62 0.97
CA TRP A 224 -12.03 3.34 0.34
C TRP A 224 -12.77 2.54 -0.74
N PHE A 225 -12.29 1.35 -1.11
CA PHE A 225 -13.02 0.40 -1.96
C PHE A 225 -13.79 -0.67 -1.16
N VAL A 226 -13.68 -0.66 0.17
CA VAL A 226 -14.40 -1.56 1.07
C VAL A 226 -15.80 -1.01 1.28
N SER A 227 -16.81 -1.87 1.20
CA SER A 227 -18.19 -1.55 1.60
C SER A 227 -18.48 -2.06 3.02
N GLU A 228 -19.53 -1.57 3.67
CA GLU A 228 -20.01 -2.11 4.96
C GLU A 228 -20.16 -3.63 4.94
N ARG A 229 -20.78 -4.17 3.88
CA ARG A 229 -20.94 -5.62 3.71
C ARG A 229 -19.59 -6.34 3.60
N ASP A 230 -18.63 -5.76 2.88
CA ASP A 230 -17.30 -6.35 2.77
C ASP A 230 -16.59 -6.37 4.14
N LEU A 231 -16.79 -5.31 4.96
CA LEU A 231 -16.26 -5.23 6.34
C LEU A 231 -16.93 -6.24 7.28
N GLU A 232 -18.25 -6.41 7.22
CA GLU A 232 -18.99 -7.42 8.00
C GLU A 232 -18.50 -8.84 7.71
N ILE A 233 -18.29 -9.17 6.43
CA ILE A 233 -17.74 -10.47 6.01
C ILE A 233 -16.33 -10.65 6.56
N ALA A 234 -15.50 -9.61 6.49
CA ALA A 234 -14.13 -9.64 7.02
C ALA A 234 -14.11 -9.82 8.55
N ASN A 235 -14.97 -9.12 9.29
CA ASN A 235 -15.10 -9.27 10.75
C ASN A 235 -15.59 -10.68 11.14
N SER A 236 -16.54 -11.23 10.39
CA SER A 236 -17.04 -12.60 10.58
C SER A 236 -15.94 -13.65 10.34
N GLU A 237 -15.12 -13.45 9.31
CA GLU A 237 -13.97 -14.30 9.01
C GLU A 237 -12.99 -14.33 10.19
N VAL A 238 -12.54 -13.17 10.66
CA VAL A 238 -11.62 -13.06 11.80
C VAL A 238 -12.22 -13.69 13.07
N SER A 239 -13.49 -13.41 13.35
CA SER A 239 -14.22 -14.00 14.49
C SER A 239 -14.19 -15.53 14.46
N SER A 240 -14.36 -16.11 13.27
CA SER A 240 -14.40 -17.56 13.09
C SER A 240 -13.02 -18.22 13.21
N GLU A 241 -11.97 -17.58 12.71
CA GLU A 241 -10.62 -18.15 12.69
C GLU A 241 -9.95 -18.13 14.07
N GLU A 242 -10.10 -17.01 14.79
CA GLU A 242 -9.40 -16.76 16.06
C GLU A 242 -10.17 -17.27 17.28
N LYS A 243 -11.39 -17.81 17.10
CA LYS A 243 -12.27 -18.29 18.18
C LYS A 243 -12.42 -17.31 19.35
N SER A 244 -12.20 -16.03 19.09
CA SER A 244 -12.12 -14.96 20.07
C SER A 244 -12.60 -13.66 19.45
N SER A 245 -12.78 -12.64 20.29
CA SER A 245 -13.30 -11.33 19.88
C SER A 245 -12.34 -10.63 18.91
N ILE A 246 -12.88 -10.00 17.87
CA ILE A 246 -12.20 -9.15 16.86
C ILE A 246 -11.53 -7.88 17.43
N LYS A 247 -11.39 -7.79 18.75
CA LYS A 247 -10.81 -6.65 19.45
C LYS A 247 -9.33 -6.51 19.15
N LEU A 248 -8.97 -5.42 18.49
CA LEU A 248 -7.60 -5.06 18.19
C LEU A 248 -6.73 -4.90 19.44
N ASN A 249 -7.27 -4.38 20.54
CA ASN A 249 -6.51 -4.14 21.77
C ASN A 249 -5.81 -5.41 22.30
N ARG A 250 -6.42 -6.60 22.13
CA ARG A 250 -5.79 -7.88 22.52
C ARG A 250 -4.50 -8.15 21.74
N TYR A 251 -4.48 -7.81 20.45
CA TYR A 251 -3.29 -7.91 19.61
C TYR A 251 -2.25 -6.89 20.06
N ILE A 252 -2.67 -5.64 20.30
CA ILE A 252 -1.78 -4.57 20.77
C ILE A 252 -1.10 -4.96 22.08
N ASP A 253 -1.83 -5.46 23.08
CA ASP A 253 -1.28 -5.87 24.38
C ASP A 253 -0.25 -7.01 24.23
N THR A 254 -0.58 -8.00 23.40
CA THR A 254 0.30 -9.12 23.09
C THR A 254 1.58 -8.63 22.39
N LEU A 255 1.44 -7.76 21.39
CA LEU A 255 2.55 -7.23 20.61
C LEU A 255 3.45 -6.33 21.46
N ALA A 256 2.87 -5.47 22.31
CA ALA A 256 3.61 -4.61 23.23
C ALA A 256 4.51 -5.45 24.16
N THR A 257 3.96 -6.52 24.72
CA THR A 257 4.72 -7.47 25.56
C THR A 257 5.87 -8.10 24.77
N ARG A 258 5.60 -8.59 23.55
CA ARG A 258 6.62 -9.24 22.71
C ARG A 258 7.71 -8.27 22.26
N VAL A 259 7.37 -7.03 21.90
CA VAL A 259 8.36 -5.99 21.57
C VAL A 259 9.26 -5.71 22.78
N LYS A 260 8.67 -5.51 23.96
CA LYS A 260 9.42 -5.29 25.21
C LYS A 260 10.37 -6.45 25.53
N GLU A 261 9.92 -7.68 25.32
CA GLU A 261 10.70 -8.91 25.53
C GLU A 261 11.61 -9.28 24.35
N LYS A 262 11.65 -8.46 23.29
CA LYS A 262 12.43 -8.69 22.06
C LYS A 262 12.11 -10.02 21.37
N ARG A 263 10.86 -10.45 21.45
CA ARG A 263 10.34 -11.68 20.82
C ARG A 263 9.83 -11.39 19.40
N PRO A 264 9.87 -12.37 18.47
CA PRO A 264 9.33 -12.19 17.13
C PRO A 264 7.84 -11.82 17.15
N ILE A 265 7.45 -10.82 16.36
CA ILE A 265 6.07 -10.28 16.35
C ILE A 265 5.21 -10.81 15.20
N TYR A 266 5.81 -11.24 14.08
CA TYR A 266 5.09 -11.44 12.81
C TYR A 266 3.87 -12.37 12.93
N ASN A 267 4.02 -13.53 13.57
CA ASN A 267 2.94 -14.50 13.72
C ASN A 267 1.82 -14.05 14.68
N HIS A 268 2.05 -12.96 15.42
CA HIS A 268 1.08 -12.33 16.33
C HIS A 268 0.46 -11.07 15.74
N LEU A 269 0.89 -10.63 14.56
CA LEU A 269 0.26 -9.52 13.88
C LEU A 269 -1.15 -9.93 13.40
N PRO A 270 -2.12 -9.00 13.41
CA PRO A 270 -3.40 -9.15 12.74
C PRO A 270 -3.21 -9.61 11.27
N SER A 271 -3.95 -10.62 10.84
CA SER A 271 -3.98 -11.07 9.44
C SER A 271 -4.93 -10.18 8.64
N LEU A 272 -4.59 -9.87 7.39
CA LEU A 272 -5.54 -9.27 6.45
C LEU A 272 -6.61 -10.32 6.07
N PRO A 273 -7.91 -10.07 6.29
CA PRO A 273 -8.96 -11.02 5.93
C PRO A 273 -8.93 -11.38 4.44
N SER A 274 -8.91 -12.67 4.15
CA SER A 274 -8.80 -13.20 2.78
C SER A 274 -9.98 -12.82 1.91
N SER A 275 -11.18 -12.66 2.50
CA SER A 275 -12.37 -12.18 1.82
C SER A 275 -12.21 -10.82 1.12
N LEU A 276 -11.24 -10.00 1.54
CA LEU A 276 -10.99 -8.68 0.97
C LEU A 276 -10.11 -8.72 -0.29
N PHE A 277 -9.38 -9.81 -0.55
CA PHE A 277 -8.48 -9.87 -1.71
C PHE A 277 -8.51 -11.17 -2.50
N MET A 278 -9.10 -12.25 -1.98
CA MET A 278 -9.27 -13.52 -2.69
C MET A 278 -10.65 -13.61 -3.36
N GLY A 279 -10.73 -14.33 -4.49
CA GLY A 279 -11.99 -14.57 -5.19
C GLY A 279 -12.84 -15.68 -4.55
N THR A 280 -12.18 -16.56 -3.79
CA THR A 280 -12.77 -17.70 -3.10
C THR A 280 -12.15 -17.87 -1.70
N LYS A 281 -12.86 -18.57 -0.80
CA LYS A 281 -12.35 -18.93 0.54
C LYS A 281 -11.30 -20.06 0.50
N ASP A 282 -11.13 -20.72 -0.66
CA ASP A 282 -10.20 -21.84 -0.83
C ASP A 282 -8.84 -21.31 -1.31
N VAL A 283 -7.89 -21.21 -0.38
CA VAL A 283 -6.52 -20.76 -0.65
C VAL A 283 -5.79 -21.70 -1.62
N ALA A 284 -6.05 -23.02 -1.57
CA ALA A 284 -5.44 -23.96 -2.50
C ALA A 284 -5.92 -23.71 -3.93
N LYS A 285 -7.23 -23.43 -4.08
CA LYS A 285 -7.82 -23.08 -5.37
C LYS A 285 -7.19 -21.80 -5.94
N GLU A 286 -7.05 -20.75 -5.14
CA GLU A 286 -6.40 -19.50 -5.56
C GLU A 286 -4.93 -19.74 -5.97
N ILE A 287 -4.19 -20.54 -5.19
CA ILE A 287 -2.83 -20.94 -5.52
C ILE A 287 -2.79 -21.64 -6.90
N ILE A 288 -3.66 -22.63 -7.13
CA ILE A 288 -3.68 -23.36 -8.41
C ILE A 288 -4.08 -22.45 -9.57
N GLU A 289 -5.06 -21.57 -9.38
CA GLU A 289 -5.49 -20.60 -10.40
C GLU A 289 -4.38 -19.60 -10.73
N SER A 290 -3.62 -19.12 -9.72
CA SER A 290 -2.49 -18.22 -9.94
C SER A 290 -1.30 -18.86 -10.67
N THR A 291 -1.19 -20.20 -10.67
CA THR A 291 -0.16 -20.95 -11.40
C THR A 291 -0.52 -21.34 -12.82
N SER A 292 -1.82 -21.33 -13.16
CA SER A 292 -2.33 -21.95 -14.37
C SER A 292 -2.07 -21.07 -15.61
N SER A 293 -0.92 -21.28 -16.25
CA SER A 293 -0.56 -20.74 -17.57
C SER A 293 -1.11 -21.58 -18.74
N ALA A 294 -2.07 -22.47 -18.47
CA ALA A 294 -2.61 -23.41 -19.45
C ALA A 294 -3.61 -22.73 -20.41
N SER A 295 -3.18 -22.53 -21.65
CA SER A 295 -3.90 -22.22 -22.91
C SER A 295 -5.13 -21.27 -22.84
N PRO A 296 -5.18 -20.18 -23.64
CA PRO A 296 -6.29 -19.21 -23.68
C PRO A 296 -7.69 -19.81 -23.87
N LEU A 297 -7.79 -21.03 -24.42
CA LEU A 297 -9.04 -21.72 -24.75
C LEU A 297 -9.90 -22.09 -23.54
N PHE A 298 -9.36 -22.16 -22.32
CA PHE A 298 -10.11 -22.53 -21.11
C PHE A 298 -10.25 -21.40 -20.08
N ASN A 299 -9.79 -20.18 -20.40
CA ASN A 299 -10.02 -18.99 -19.58
C ASN A 299 -11.46 -18.45 -19.66
N LEU A 300 -12.39 -19.19 -20.30
CA LEU A 300 -13.77 -18.75 -20.57
C LEU A 300 -14.69 -18.60 -19.34
N ARG A 301 -14.21 -18.79 -18.10
CA ARG A 301 -15.09 -18.74 -16.92
C ARG A 301 -14.64 -17.88 -15.73
N ASN A 302 -13.46 -17.28 -15.75
CA ASN A 302 -13.05 -16.36 -14.69
C ASN A 302 -13.40 -14.92 -15.05
N LYS A 303 -14.70 -14.59 -14.92
CA LYS A 303 -15.09 -13.20 -14.63
C LYS A 303 -14.43 -12.83 -13.30
N ASN A 304 -13.33 -12.09 -13.40
CA ASN A 304 -12.60 -11.46 -12.32
C ASN A 304 -13.51 -11.05 -11.16
N LYS A 305 -13.45 -11.76 -10.03
CA LYS A 305 -13.70 -11.08 -8.77
C LYS A 305 -12.45 -10.25 -8.51
N ASN A 306 -12.52 -8.97 -8.83
CA ASN A 306 -11.46 -8.03 -8.52
C ASN A 306 -11.23 -8.04 -7.00
N ALA A 307 -9.96 -8.05 -6.58
CA ALA A 307 -9.61 -7.87 -5.18
C ALA A 307 -10.26 -6.57 -4.68
N LYS A 308 -10.90 -6.60 -3.50
CA LYS A 308 -11.56 -5.41 -2.93
C LYS A 308 -10.53 -4.38 -2.50
N VAL A 309 -9.43 -4.86 -1.93
CA VAL A 309 -8.32 -4.02 -1.51
C VAL A 309 -7.04 -4.34 -2.27
N LYS A 310 -6.19 -3.32 -2.37
CA LYS A 310 -4.85 -3.32 -2.95
C LYS A 310 -3.95 -2.48 -2.04
N PHE A 311 -2.63 -2.51 -2.24
CA PHE A 311 -1.76 -1.52 -1.61
C PHE A 311 -1.94 -0.16 -2.28
N ALA A 312 -2.11 0.89 -1.48
CA ALA A 312 -2.11 2.26 -1.95
C ALA A 312 -0.69 2.68 -2.35
N SER A 313 -0.54 3.44 -3.44
CA SER A 313 0.75 4.04 -3.83
C SER A 313 0.89 5.51 -3.43
N ASN A 314 0.06 5.99 -2.50
CA ASN A 314 0.15 7.36 -1.99
C ASN A 314 1.23 7.50 -0.92
N LEU A 315 1.50 6.44 -0.16
CA LEU A 315 2.64 6.32 0.76
C LEU A 315 3.18 4.90 0.67
N MET A 316 4.49 4.76 0.44
CA MET A 316 5.14 3.44 0.36
C MET A 316 6.46 3.44 1.12
N VAL A 317 6.63 2.45 1.99
CA VAL A 317 7.89 2.16 2.67
C VAL A 317 8.60 1.07 1.89
N ILE A 318 9.78 1.38 1.35
CA ILE A 318 10.48 0.52 0.40
C ILE A 318 11.90 0.29 0.90
N LYS A 319 12.39 -0.95 0.80
CA LYS A 319 13.83 -1.25 0.77
C LYS A 319 14.28 -1.27 -0.69
N PRO A 320 14.94 -0.22 -1.19
CA PRO A 320 15.34 -0.15 -2.60
C PRO A 320 16.27 -1.30 -2.96
N SER A 321 16.19 -1.76 -4.22
CA SER A 321 17.00 -2.89 -4.70
C SER A 321 17.21 -2.77 -6.20
N ALA A 322 18.48 -2.81 -6.62
CA ALA A 322 18.84 -2.83 -8.03
C ALA A 322 18.23 -4.05 -8.74
N GLU A 323 18.15 -5.21 -8.07
CA GLU A 323 17.51 -6.40 -8.62
C GLU A 323 16.02 -6.16 -8.89
N THR A 324 15.30 -5.62 -7.90
CA THR A 324 13.87 -5.30 -8.04
C THR A 324 13.64 -4.25 -9.12
N PHE A 325 14.45 -3.18 -9.14
CA PHE A 325 14.34 -2.13 -10.15
C PHE A 325 14.64 -2.66 -11.56
N ASN A 326 15.67 -3.50 -11.73
CA ASN A 326 15.96 -4.15 -13.00
C ASN A 326 14.82 -5.06 -13.46
N ALA A 327 14.15 -5.77 -12.54
CA ALA A 327 12.96 -6.55 -12.87
C ALA A 327 11.78 -5.65 -13.30
N ILE A 328 11.59 -4.50 -12.65
CA ILE A 328 10.59 -3.50 -13.03
C ILE A 328 10.83 -3.04 -14.47
N VAL A 329 12.04 -2.55 -14.77
CA VAL A 329 12.38 -1.98 -16.07
C VAL A 329 12.40 -3.01 -17.18
N ASN A 330 13.04 -4.15 -16.96
CA ASN A 330 13.29 -5.10 -18.05
C ASN A 330 12.18 -6.14 -18.23
N THR A 331 11.33 -6.35 -17.22
CA THR A 331 10.29 -7.41 -17.25
C THR A 331 8.87 -6.87 -17.11
N LEU A 332 8.62 -5.98 -16.15
CA LEU A 332 7.25 -5.55 -15.83
C LEU A 332 6.77 -4.40 -16.71
N LEU A 333 7.59 -3.36 -16.88
CA LEU A 333 7.25 -2.20 -17.70
C LEU A 333 6.89 -2.59 -19.14
N PRO A 334 7.65 -3.43 -19.87
CA PRO A 334 7.30 -3.85 -21.23
C PRO A 334 5.95 -4.56 -21.35
N ARG A 335 5.48 -5.25 -20.28
CA ARG A 335 4.19 -5.95 -20.26
C ARG A 335 3.00 -5.02 -20.05
N ILE A 336 3.23 -3.83 -19.51
CA ILE A 336 2.19 -2.90 -19.06
C ILE A 336 2.16 -1.64 -19.91
N ALA A 337 3.31 -1.15 -20.39
CA ALA A 337 3.44 0.12 -21.11
C ALA A 337 2.52 0.25 -22.34
N ASN A 338 2.26 -0.86 -23.04
CA ASN A 338 1.39 -0.86 -24.23
C ASN A 338 -0.11 -0.97 -23.90
N LYS A 339 -0.50 -1.09 -22.62
CA LYS A 339 -1.90 -1.21 -22.21
C LYS A 339 -2.47 0.18 -21.89
N LYS A 340 -3.59 0.55 -22.52
CA LYS A 340 -4.17 1.91 -22.43
C LYS A 340 -4.49 2.33 -20.99
N GLU A 341 -5.12 1.46 -20.20
CA GLU A 341 -5.68 1.77 -18.88
C GLU A 341 -4.79 1.28 -17.74
N LYS A 342 -3.47 1.28 -17.92
CA LYS A 342 -2.54 0.75 -16.90
C LYS A 342 -1.43 1.75 -16.60
N TYR A 343 -1.27 2.04 -15.31
CA TYR A 343 -0.33 3.04 -14.78
C TYR A 343 0.54 2.46 -13.65
N ASP A 344 1.24 3.34 -12.93
CA ASP A 344 2.12 3.00 -11.81
C ASP A 344 1.44 2.08 -10.77
N MET A 345 0.21 2.42 -10.38
CA MET A 345 -0.59 1.65 -9.43
C MET A 345 -0.85 0.21 -9.88
N ASP A 346 -1.10 0.01 -11.17
CA ASP A 346 -1.31 -1.32 -11.72
C ASP A 346 -0.01 -2.12 -11.78
N LEU A 347 1.12 -1.49 -12.13
CA LEU A 347 2.41 -2.17 -12.09
C LEU A 347 2.77 -2.61 -10.67
N ILE A 348 2.56 -1.73 -9.69
CA ILE A 348 2.77 -2.02 -8.27
C ILE A 348 1.86 -3.17 -7.83
N ASN A 349 0.55 -3.12 -8.10
CA ASN A 349 -0.40 -4.09 -7.53
C ASN A 349 -0.69 -5.33 -8.39
N GLU A 350 -0.33 -5.36 -9.67
CA GLU A 350 -0.52 -6.54 -10.53
C GLU A 350 0.82 -7.20 -10.90
N GLY A 351 1.89 -6.40 -10.94
CA GLY A 351 3.24 -6.81 -11.26
C GLY A 351 4.05 -7.22 -10.03
N LEU A 352 4.21 -6.31 -9.06
CA LEU A 352 5.10 -6.50 -7.91
C LEU A 352 4.42 -7.12 -6.69
N TYR A 353 3.33 -6.50 -6.22
CA TYR A 353 2.72 -6.74 -4.92
C TYR A 353 1.24 -7.12 -5.02
N ASP A 354 0.89 -7.97 -5.98
CA ASP A 354 -0.46 -8.57 -6.06
C ASP A 354 -0.70 -9.45 -4.82
N LEU A 355 -1.65 -9.06 -3.98
CA LEU A 355 -1.96 -9.73 -2.70
C LEU A 355 -2.22 -11.23 -2.86
N ARG A 356 -2.91 -11.66 -3.93
CA ARG A 356 -3.18 -13.09 -4.17
C ARG A 356 -1.91 -13.82 -4.57
N LYS A 357 -1.12 -13.22 -5.48
CA LYS A 357 0.16 -13.81 -5.90
C LYS A 357 1.15 -13.86 -4.74
N ILE A 358 1.14 -12.89 -3.83
CA ILE A 358 2.01 -12.89 -2.65
C ILE A 358 1.80 -14.17 -1.84
N ILE A 359 0.56 -14.52 -1.48
CA ILE A 359 0.27 -15.75 -0.73
C ILE A 359 0.78 -16.99 -1.46
N TYR A 360 0.57 -17.07 -2.78
CA TYR A 360 1.10 -18.16 -3.59
C TYR A 360 2.63 -18.25 -3.53
N HIS A 361 3.33 -17.15 -3.77
CA HIS A 361 4.80 -17.14 -3.77
C HIS A 361 5.36 -17.41 -2.37
N GLN A 362 4.77 -16.82 -1.32
CA GLN A 362 5.12 -17.09 0.07
C GLN A 362 5.00 -18.57 0.41
N PHE A 363 3.86 -19.18 0.11
CA PHE A 363 3.65 -20.60 0.40
C PHE A 363 4.60 -21.50 -0.40
N LYS A 364 4.82 -21.18 -1.68
CA LYS A 364 5.79 -21.92 -2.52
C LYS A 364 7.22 -21.81 -1.98
N LEU A 365 7.66 -20.61 -1.59
CA LEU A 365 8.98 -20.38 -1.01
C LEU A 365 9.09 -21.08 0.34
N PHE A 366 8.09 -20.97 1.21
CA PHE A 366 8.04 -21.67 2.49
C PHE A 366 8.15 -23.19 2.34
N ARG A 367 7.48 -23.79 1.35
CA ARG A 367 7.63 -25.24 1.08
C ARG A 367 9.06 -25.64 0.72
N LYS A 368 9.80 -24.75 0.05
CA LYS A 368 11.19 -24.97 -0.38
C LYS A 368 12.21 -24.65 0.72
N LEU A 369 12.01 -23.54 1.43
CA LEU A 369 12.98 -22.94 2.35
C LEU A 369 12.70 -23.29 3.81
N LYS A 370 11.47 -23.69 4.15
CA LYS A 370 11.01 -24.01 5.50
C LYS A 370 11.33 -22.89 6.50
N THR A 371 12.30 -23.10 7.38
CA THR A 371 12.72 -22.16 8.43
C THR A 371 13.43 -20.92 7.87
N GLU A 372 14.00 -20.99 6.66
CA GLU A 372 14.68 -19.85 6.02
C GLU A 372 13.71 -18.92 5.28
N PHE A 373 12.42 -19.28 5.20
CA PHE A 373 11.42 -18.42 4.59
C PHE A 373 11.11 -17.24 5.48
N VAL A 374 11.16 -16.03 4.91
CA VAL A 374 10.79 -14.80 5.58
C VAL A 374 9.81 -14.01 4.72
N PRO A 375 8.71 -13.48 5.28
CA PRO A 375 7.77 -12.62 4.58
C PRO A 375 8.40 -11.24 4.33
N GLU A 376 8.04 -10.63 3.22
CA GLU A 376 8.67 -9.38 2.77
C GLU A 376 7.72 -8.18 2.73
N VAL A 377 6.43 -8.41 2.97
CA VAL A 377 5.37 -7.39 2.84
C VAL A 377 4.60 -7.16 4.14
N LEU A 378 4.10 -5.94 4.32
CA LEU A 378 3.28 -5.58 5.47
C LEU A 378 2.25 -4.50 5.11
N SER A 379 1.04 -4.58 5.65
CA SER A 379 0.04 -3.52 5.53
C SER A 379 0.18 -2.52 6.67
N LEU A 380 0.25 -1.23 6.33
CA LEU A 380 0.31 -0.13 7.30
C LEU A 380 -1.08 0.31 7.75
N PRO A 381 -1.20 0.93 8.94
CA PRO A 381 -2.45 1.50 9.41
C PRO A 381 -2.84 2.72 8.56
N PHE A 382 -4.04 2.69 7.97
CA PHE A 382 -4.43 3.64 6.93
C PHE A 382 -4.98 4.97 7.47
N GLY A 383 -5.61 5.00 8.64
CA GLY A 383 -5.99 6.22 9.34
C GLY A 383 -4.78 7.04 9.78
N SER A 384 -3.66 6.38 10.09
CA SER A 384 -2.40 7.06 10.46
C SER A 384 -1.58 7.53 9.25
N TYR A 385 -1.49 6.72 8.19
CA TYR A 385 -0.52 6.94 7.09
C TYR A 385 -1.13 6.98 5.68
N GLY A 386 -2.46 6.90 5.53
CA GLY A 386 -3.10 6.75 4.22
C GLY A 386 -4.49 7.37 4.13
N LEU A 387 -4.82 8.33 5.02
CA LEU A 387 -6.13 8.96 5.07
C LEU A 387 -6.38 9.76 3.79
N LEU A 388 -7.57 9.64 3.20
CA LEU A 388 -8.01 10.48 2.10
C LEU A 388 -8.88 11.63 2.61
N THR A 389 -8.75 12.81 2.01
CA THR A 389 -9.70 13.91 2.25
C THR A 389 -11.15 13.52 1.94
N GLY A 390 -11.37 12.71 0.89
CA GLY A 390 -12.70 12.16 0.59
C GLY A 390 -13.29 11.27 1.70
N SER A 391 -12.45 10.68 2.56
CA SER A 391 -12.92 9.92 3.72
C SER A 391 -13.44 10.78 4.86
N ILE A 392 -12.99 12.04 4.97
CA ILE A 392 -13.56 12.99 5.94
C ILE A 392 -15.04 13.24 5.61
N ARG A 393 -15.40 13.20 4.33
CA ARG A 393 -16.78 13.38 3.84
C ARG A 393 -17.55 12.06 3.65
N ASN A 394 -17.14 10.98 4.30
CA ASN A 394 -17.85 9.71 4.25
C ASN A 394 -17.98 9.09 5.65
N GLU A 395 -19.20 9.00 6.16
CA GLU A 395 -19.48 8.52 7.52
C GLU A 395 -19.01 7.08 7.76
N PHE A 396 -19.24 6.18 6.80
CA PHE A 396 -18.73 4.81 6.90
C PHE A 396 -17.19 4.76 6.98
N HIS A 397 -16.50 5.64 6.26
CA HIS A 397 -15.05 5.74 6.37
C HIS A 397 -14.59 6.20 7.75
N HIS A 398 -15.40 6.92 8.53
CA HIS A 398 -15.04 7.27 9.91
C HIS A 398 -14.93 6.02 10.80
N THR A 399 -15.81 5.02 10.59
CA THR A 399 -15.70 3.71 11.25
C THR A 399 -14.41 3.00 10.86
N LEU A 400 -14.04 3.02 9.57
CA LEU A 400 -12.77 2.46 9.11
C LEU A 400 -11.57 3.19 9.75
N MET A 401 -11.60 4.53 9.77
CA MET A 401 -10.56 5.38 10.36
C MET A 401 -10.39 5.11 11.86
N ALA A 402 -11.48 4.89 12.59
CA ALA A 402 -11.44 4.57 14.01
C ALA A 402 -10.78 3.21 14.29
N ASN A 403 -10.97 2.23 13.40
CA ASN A 403 -10.36 0.91 13.53
C ASN A 403 -8.90 0.86 13.02
N ASP A 404 -8.58 1.65 12.00
CA ASP A 404 -7.24 1.86 11.41
C ASP A 404 -6.62 0.61 10.72
N ILE A 405 -7.26 -0.55 10.86
CA ILE A 405 -6.94 -1.83 10.20
C ILE A 405 -8.22 -2.58 9.83
N LEU A 406 -8.17 -3.43 8.80
CA LEU A 406 -9.34 -4.11 8.26
C LEU A 406 -9.62 -5.45 8.98
N GLY A 407 -10.87 -5.68 9.35
CA GLY A 407 -11.31 -6.94 9.99
C GLY A 407 -11.26 -6.95 11.53
N TYR A 408 -10.89 -5.83 12.15
CA TYR A 408 -10.69 -5.72 13.60
C TYR A 408 -11.33 -4.45 14.14
N GLU A 409 -11.84 -4.52 15.37
CA GLU A 409 -12.50 -3.42 16.06
C GLU A 409 -11.61 -2.86 17.17
N ARG A 410 -11.43 -1.54 17.19
CA ARG A 410 -10.67 -0.84 18.23
C ARG A 410 -11.57 -0.38 19.38
N THR A 411 -12.73 0.17 19.06
CA THR A 411 -13.77 0.59 19.99
C THR A 411 -15.02 -0.27 19.81
N LYS A 412 -15.87 -0.38 20.84
CA LYS A 412 -17.23 -0.89 20.63
C LYS A 412 -18.00 0.19 19.85
N GLU A 413 -18.93 -0.20 18.98
CA GLU A 413 -19.79 0.69 18.18
C GLU A 413 -20.44 1.87 18.95
N LYS A 414 -20.46 1.84 20.30
CA LYS A 414 -21.07 2.87 21.16
C LYS A 414 -20.15 4.03 21.55
N ASP A 415 -18.84 3.94 21.33
CA ASP A 415 -17.90 5.03 21.61
C ASP A 415 -17.55 5.74 20.30
N GLN A 416 -18.40 6.68 19.85
CA GLN A 416 -18.09 7.53 18.71
C GLN A 416 -16.85 8.37 19.02
N VAL A 417 -15.76 8.12 18.30
CA VAL A 417 -14.55 8.95 18.37
C VAL A 417 -14.84 10.20 17.53
N PRO A 418 -14.71 11.43 18.07
CA PRO A 418 -14.95 12.65 17.31
C PRO A 418 -14.10 12.71 16.04
N LEU A 419 -14.68 13.15 14.92
CA LEU A 419 -14.02 13.16 13.62
C LEU A 419 -12.71 13.96 13.64
N GLU A 420 -12.72 15.11 14.33
CA GLU A 420 -11.53 15.94 14.53
C GLU A 420 -10.39 15.16 15.22
N SER A 421 -10.71 14.26 16.15
CA SER A 421 -9.71 13.42 16.83
C SER A 421 -9.14 12.34 15.92
N LEU A 422 -9.92 11.82 14.97
CA LEU A 422 -9.43 10.87 13.97
C LEU A 422 -8.48 11.56 12.98
N ILE A 423 -8.83 12.78 12.54
CA ILE A 423 -8.00 13.57 11.62
C ILE A 423 -6.68 13.98 12.27
N LYS A 424 -6.72 14.46 13.52
CA LYS A 424 -5.51 14.86 14.27
C LYS A 424 -4.52 13.72 14.51
N LYS A 425 -4.97 12.47 14.48
CA LYS A 425 -4.09 11.28 14.58
C LYS A 425 -3.37 10.98 13.27
N SER A 426 -3.91 11.40 12.14
CA SER A 426 -3.29 11.17 10.84
C SER A 426 -2.01 12.00 10.71
N LYS A 427 -0.92 11.34 10.27
CA LYS A 427 0.36 11.98 9.99
C LYS A 427 0.48 12.38 8.52
N TYR A 428 -0.37 11.83 7.65
CA TYR A 428 -0.35 12.00 6.20
C TYR A 428 -1.77 11.92 5.63
N ILE A 429 -2.21 13.00 4.97
CA ILE A 429 -3.56 13.09 4.38
C ILE A 429 -3.43 13.40 2.89
N HIS A 430 -3.96 12.52 2.04
CA HIS A 430 -3.91 12.64 0.59
C HIS A 430 -5.15 13.36 0.04
N TYR A 431 -4.92 14.35 -0.83
CA TYR A 431 -5.93 15.15 -1.51
C TYR A 431 -6.55 14.35 -2.66
N SER A 432 -7.64 13.63 -2.37
CA SER A 432 -8.30 12.71 -3.30
C SER A 432 -9.82 12.90 -3.31
N ASP A 433 -10.27 13.99 -3.92
CA ASP A 433 -11.69 14.40 -3.98
C ASP A 433 -12.26 14.44 -5.41
N TYR A 434 -11.87 13.53 -6.32
CA TYR A 434 -12.44 13.48 -7.68
C TYR A 434 -13.99 13.51 -7.62
N PRO A 435 -14.68 14.36 -8.41
CA PRO A 435 -14.18 15.12 -9.56
C PRO A 435 -13.59 16.51 -9.25
N MET A 436 -13.42 16.88 -7.98
CA MET A 436 -12.77 18.15 -7.61
C MET A 436 -11.32 18.18 -8.10
N SER A 437 -10.89 19.35 -8.55
CA SER A 437 -9.50 19.56 -8.95
C SER A 437 -8.60 19.62 -7.72
N LYS A 438 -7.28 19.58 -7.95
CA LYS A 438 -6.29 19.70 -6.88
C LYS A 438 -6.31 21.11 -6.28
N PRO A 439 -5.93 21.30 -5.00
CA PRO A 439 -6.17 22.57 -4.31
C PRO A 439 -5.40 23.77 -4.88
N TRP A 440 -4.26 23.55 -5.54
CA TRP A 440 -3.53 24.60 -6.27
C TRP A 440 -4.20 25.07 -7.55
N ALA A 441 -5.20 24.34 -8.08
CA ALA A 441 -5.94 24.76 -9.27
C ALA A 441 -6.94 25.90 -8.99
N TYR A 442 -7.18 26.24 -7.72
CA TYR A 442 -8.16 27.24 -7.32
C TYR A 442 -7.50 28.58 -6.99
N SER A 443 -8.11 29.67 -7.47
CA SER A 443 -7.68 31.05 -7.20
C SER A 443 -8.18 31.62 -5.87
N SER A 444 -9.34 31.16 -5.39
CA SER A 444 -9.91 31.48 -4.08
C SER A 444 -10.27 30.21 -3.30
N PHE A 445 -10.11 30.25 -1.98
CA PHE A 445 -10.52 29.16 -1.10
C PHE A 445 -12.04 28.97 -1.11
N ASP A 446 -12.81 30.04 -1.33
CA ASP A 446 -14.27 29.98 -1.39
C ASP A 446 -14.77 29.06 -2.52
N HIS A 447 -13.97 28.87 -3.58
CA HIS A 447 -14.30 27.95 -4.69
C HIS A 447 -14.02 26.48 -4.35
N LEU A 448 -13.26 26.22 -3.29
CA LEU A 448 -12.90 24.89 -2.82
C LEU A 448 -13.76 24.45 -1.63
N LYS A 449 -14.33 25.41 -0.88
CA LYS A 449 -15.02 25.20 0.39
C LYS A 449 -16.17 24.19 0.28
N CYS A 450 -16.17 23.22 1.18
CA CYS A 450 -17.28 22.30 1.39
C CYS A 450 -18.52 23.06 1.90
N ASN A 451 -19.65 22.86 1.23
CA ASN A 451 -20.96 23.33 1.65
C ASN A 451 -21.79 22.13 2.18
N PRO A 452 -22.31 22.18 3.42
CA PRO A 452 -23.13 21.10 3.98
C PRO A 452 -24.32 20.71 3.11
N GLN A 453 -24.85 21.64 2.32
CA GLN A 453 -25.98 21.38 1.40
C GLN A 453 -25.63 20.37 0.30
N ASP A 454 -24.35 20.18 -0.01
CA ASP A 454 -23.85 19.28 -1.05
C ASP A 454 -23.41 17.91 -0.48
N ALA A 455 -23.60 17.66 0.83
CA ALA A 455 -23.17 16.43 1.49
C ALA A 455 -24.30 15.40 1.63
N ASP A 456 -24.01 14.16 1.24
CA ASP A 456 -24.88 12.99 1.41
C ASP A 456 -24.69 12.37 2.81
N ALA A 457 -25.34 12.93 3.81
CA ALA A 457 -25.48 12.33 5.15
C ALA A 457 -26.91 12.51 5.69
N GLU A 458 -27.35 11.66 6.62
CA GLU A 458 -28.73 11.73 7.13
C GLU A 458 -28.94 12.90 8.11
N SER A 459 -27.91 13.30 8.86
CA SER A 459 -27.98 14.35 9.87
C SER A 459 -27.28 15.63 9.42
N GLU A 460 -27.95 16.78 9.54
CA GLU A 460 -27.40 18.09 9.19
C GLU A 460 -26.19 18.47 10.08
N ASP A 461 -26.21 18.07 11.35
CA ASP A 461 -25.08 18.29 12.27
C ASP A 461 -23.83 17.52 11.83
N VAL A 462 -24.03 16.28 11.34
CA VAL A 462 -22.95 15.43 10.83
C VAL A 462 -22.37 16.04 9.55
N LYS A 463 -23.21 16.55 8.64
CA LYS A 463 -22.75 17.28 7.44
C LYS A 463 -21.92 18.50 7.79
N ALA A 464 -22.38 19.28 8.77
CA ALA A 464 -21.68 20.48 9.23
C ALA A 464 -20.31 20.14 9.84
N GLU A 465 -20.21 19.08 10.66
CA GLU A 465 -18.94 18.61 11.22
C GLU A 465 -17.98 18.13 10.13
N MET A 466 -18.46 17.33 9.18
CA MET A 466 -17.67 16.81 8.06
C MET A 466 -17.12 17.94 7.19
N CYS A 467 -17.96 18.91 6.80
CA CYS A 467 -17.50 20.06 6.02
C CYS A 467 -16.54 20.95 6.82
N LYS A 468 -16.79 21.17 8.13
CA LYS A 468 -15.85 21.93 8.98
C LYS A 468 -14.47 21.27 9.01
N CYS A 469 -14.44 19.96 9.25
CA CYS A 469 -13.19 19.20 9.30
C CYS A 469 -12.47 19.15 7.95
N TRP A 470 -13.21 18.91 6.86
CA TRP A 470 -12.67 18.89 5.51
C TRP A 470 -12.10 20.27 5.12
N ASN A 471 -12.84 21.34 5.42
CA ASN A 471 -12.39 22.71 5.19
C ASN A 471 -11.12 23.02 5.99
N SER A 472 -11.00 22.54 7.23
CA SER A 472 -9.79 22.73 8.04
C SER A 472 -8.54 22.13 7.39
N VAL A 473 -8.66 20.95 6.77
CA VAL A 473 -7.52 20.29 6.09
C VAL A 473 -7.07 21.07 4.85
N TYR A 474 -8.02 21.56 4.05
CA TYR A 474 -7.69 22.34 2.86
C TYR A 474 -7.29 23.78 3.17
N GLN A 475 -7.84 24.39 4.23
CA GLN A 475 -7.44 25.71 4.69
C GLN A 475 -5.99 25.70 5.16
N ASP A 476 -5.56 24.64 5.86
CA ASP A 476 -4.17 24.48 6.29
C ASP A 476 -3.19 24.46 5.10
N TYR A 477 -3.54 23.78 3.99
CA TYR A 477 -2.79 23.89 2.73
C TYR A 477 -2.83 25.31 2.17
N TRP A 478 -4.03 25.91 2.10
CA TRP A 478 -4.24 27.23 1.54
C TRP A 478 -3.43 28.31 2.24
N ASP A 479 -3.40 28.24 3.56
CA ASP A 479 -2.65 29.15 4.41
C ASP A 479 -1.15 28.87 4.32
N SER A 480 -0.72 27.67 3.96
CA SER A 480 0.71 27.34 3.82
C SER A 480 1.28 27.70 2.45
N LYS A 481 0.47 27.73 1.38
CA LYS A 481 0.96 27.86 0.00
C LYS A 481 1.68 29.19 -0.30
N HIS A 482 1.48 30.22 0.52
CA HIS A 482 2.20 31.50 0.38
C HIS A 482 3.72 31.34 0.52
N PHE A 483 4.19 30.29 1.21
CA PHE A 483 5.62 29.98 1.30
C PHE A 483 6.23 29.70 -0.08
N CYS A 484 5.45 29.19 -1.02
CA CYS A 484 5.89 28.92 -2.39
C CYS A 484 5.91 30.18 -3.25
N THR A 485 5.16 31.23 -2.90
CA THR A 485 5.08 32.46 -3.68
C THR A 485 6.46 33.10 -3.83
N LEU A 486 6.80 33.44 -5.07
CA LEU A 486 8.11 33.95 -5.48
C LEU A 486 8.22 35.45 -5.29
#